data_AF-A0AAU8X4K1-F1
#
_entry.id   AF-A0AAU8X4K1-F1
#
_cell.length_a   1.000
_cell.length_b   1.000
_cell.length_c   1.000
_cell.angle_alpha   90.00
_cell.angle_beta   90.00
_cell.angle_gamma   90.00
#
_symmetry.space_group_name_H-M   'P 1'
#
loop_
_entity.id
_entity.type
_entity.pdbx_description
1 polymer ?
#
loop_
_entity_poly.entity_id
_entity_poly.type
_entity_poly.pdbx_seq_one_letter_code
_entity_poly.pdbx_strand_id
1 'polypeptide(L)'
;MKISRFFTLSDLAITSGVDDSGASTYTTFLVRAGYVRLVDKIEGFKVKGNQNRYQLIRDSGRFAPMVRATQGGCWDQNEQRFYQFDVKEAPHGHVA
;
A
#
# COMPACT_ATOMS: atom_id res chain seq x y z
N MET A 1 -14.13 -13.05 -12.73
CA MET A 1 -13.81 -13.14 -11.28
C MET A 1 -13.47 -11.74 -10.79
N LYS A 2 -14.21 -11.17 -9.84
CA LYS A 2 -13.95 -9.83 -9.30
C LYS A 2 -13.06 -9.99 -8.06
N ILE A 3 -11.76 -9.76 -8.20
CA ILE A 3 -10.83 -9.77 -7.05
C ILE A 3 -11.25 -8.66 -6.09
N SER A 4 -11.43 -9.01 -4.80
CA SER A 4 -11.62 -8.01 -3.75
C SER A 4 -10.36 -7.16 -3.67
N ARG A 5 -10.50 -5.85 -3.86
CA ARG A 5 -9.39 -4.89 -3.74
C ARG A 5 -9.19 -4.41 -2.31
N PHE A 6 -9.90 -4.99 -1.34
CA PHE A 6 -9.80 -4.59 0.07
C PHE A 6 -9.18 -5.70 0.90
N PHE A 7 -8.33 -5.32 1.85
CA PHE A 7 -7.65 -6.24 2.75
C PHE A 7 -7.34 -5.59 4.10
N THR A 8 -7.11 -6.40 5.12
CA THR A 8 -6.51 -6.00 6.40
C THR A 8 -5.06 -6.47 6.50
N LEU A 9 -4.33 -6.00 7.51
CA LEU A 9 -2.96 -6.50 7.76
C LEU A 9 -2.94 -8.00 8.08
N SER A 10 -3.97 -8.54 8.75
CA SER A 10 -4.03 -9.98 8.99
C SER A 10 -4.34 -10.79 7.74
N ASP A 11 -5.19 -10.29 6.84
CA ASP A 11 -5.39 -10.93 5.54
C ASP A 11 -4.05 -11.06 4.82
N LEU A 12 -3.26 -9.98 4.80
CA LEU A 12 -1.94 -9.96 4.18
C LEU A 12 -0.97 -10.93 4.87
N ALA A 13 -0.85 -10.87 6.20
CA ALA A 13 0.05 -11.74 6.97
C ALA A 13 -0.26 -13.23 6.76
N ILE A 14 -1.54 -13.62 6.82
CA ILE A 14 -1.99 -15.01 6.61
C ILE A 14 -1.68 -15.47 5.19
N THR A 15 -1.98 -14.65 4.19
CA THR A 15 -1.83 -15.05 2.77
C THR A 15 -0.39 -15.07 2.30
N SER A 16 0.48 -14.19 2.82
CA SER A 16 1.89 -14.14 2.43
C SER A 16 2.82 -14.92 3.37
N GLY A 17 2.33 -15.38 4.53
CA GLY A 17 3.13 -16.08 5.54
C GLY A 17 4.17 -15.19 6.24
N VAL A 18 4.00 -13.87 6.20
CA VAL A 18 4.89 -12.92 6.90
C VAL A 18 4.28 -12.57 8.26
N ASP A 19 5.12 -12.08 9.18
CA ASP A 19 4.66 -11.62 10.48
C ASP A 19 3.91 -10.27 10.39
N ASP A 20 3.17 -9.94 11.44
CA ASP A 20 2.38 -8.70 11.50
C ASP A 20 3.26 -7.44 11.31
N SER A 21 4.50 -7.48 11.81
CA SER A 21 5.46 -6.39 11.68
C SER A 21 5.88 -6.18 10.22
N GLY A 22 6.23 -7.27 9.51
CA GLY A 22 6.55 -7.26 8.10
C GLY A 22 5.38 -6.80 7.24
N ALA A 23 4.18 -7.32 7.48
CA ALA A 23 2.95 -6.92 6.78
C ALA A 23 2.66 -5.41 6.97
N SER A 24 2.75 -4.92 8.20
CA SER A 24 2.56 -3.51 8.55
C SER A 24 3.59 -2.60 7.86
N THR A 25 4.87 -2.97 7.95
CA THR A 25 5.99 -2.23 7.37
C THR A 25 5.85 -2.15 5.85
N TYR A 26 5.59 -3.27 5.19
CA TYR A 26 5.44 -3.33 3.74
C TYR A 26 4.22 -2.52 3.27
N THR A 27 3.07 -2.67 3.94
CA THR A 27 1.85 -1.90 3.63
C THR A 27 2.10 -0.39 3.76
N THR A 28 2.87 0.04 4.75
CA THR A 28 3.26 1.46 4.91
C THR A 28 4.00 1.98 3.68
N PHE A 29 4.97 1.24 3.14
CA PHE A 29 5.68 1.64 1.93
C PHE A 29 4.76 1.66 0.70
N LEU A 30 3.86 0.69 0.57
CA LEU A 30 2.87 0.68 -0.51
C LEU A 30 1.91 1.87 -0.45
N VAL A 31 1.52 2.32 0.75
CA VAL A 31 0.74 3.54 0.92
C VAL A 31 1.51 4.76 0.45
N ARG A 32 2.76 4.91 0.90
CA ARG A 32 3.62 6.05 0.54
C ARG A 32 3.94 6.12 -0.95
N ALA A 33 4.06 4.97 -1.61
CA ALA A 33 4.27 4.88 -3.06
C ALA A 33 2.96 4.94 -3.87
N GLY A 34 1.80 5.04 -3.23
CA GLY A 34 0.50 5.19 -3.90
C GLY A 34 -0.09 3.91 -4.48
N TYR A 35 0.40 2.73 -4.08
CA TYR A 35 -0.20 1.45 -4.47
C TYR A 35 -1.45 1.12 -3.68
N VAL A 36 -1.47 1.51 -2.41
CA VAL A 36 -2.51 1.18 -1.45
C VAL A 36 -3.00 2.46 -0.77
N ARG A 37 -4.27 2.50 -0.37
CA ARG A 37 -4.82 3.57 0.47
C ARG A 37 -5.45 2.98 1.72
N LEU A 38 -5.26 3.64 2.86
CA LEU A 38 -6.02 3.35 4.07
C LEU A 38 -7.45 3.90 3.91
N VAL A 39 -8.44 3.02 3.97
CA VAL A 39 -9.86 3.38 3.80
C VAL A 39 -10.53 3.56 5.15
N ASP A 40 -10.38 2.58 6.03
CA ASP A 40 -10.92 2.63 7.38
C ASP A 40 -9.76 2.62 8.38
N LYS A 41 -9.58 3.74 9.07
CA LYS A 41 -8.67 3.84 10.20
C LYS A 41 -9.47 3.60 11.47
N ILE A 42 -9.11 2.56 12.21
CA ILE A 42 -9.70 2.37 13.53
C ILE A 42 -9.01 3.34 14.49
N GLU A 43 -9.79 4.28 15.01
CA GLU A 43 -9.34 5.20 16.06
C GLU A 43 -9.69 4.66 17.45
N GLY A 44 -8.79 4.82 18.42
CA GLY A 44 -8.99 4.39 19.82
C GLY A 44 -8.22 3.13 20.25
N PHE A 45 -8.56 2.60 21.42
CA PHE A 45 -7.93 1.38 21.96
C PHE A 45 -8.19 0.19 21.04
N LYS A 46 -7.13 -0.53 20.65
CA LYS A 46 -7.23 -1.75 19.83
C LYS A 46 -8.01 -2.83 20.59
N VAL A 47 -9.32 -2.87 20.40
CA VAL A 47 -10.12 -4.03 20.82
C VAL A 47 -9.75 -5.21 19.91
N LYS A 48 -9.61 -6.39 20.50
CA LYS A 48 -9.25 -7.62 19.79
C LYS A 48 -10.22 -7.85 18.62
N GLY A 49 -9.70 -7.83 17.39
CA GLY A 49 -10.47 -8.03 16.16
C GLY A 49 -10.65 -6.76 15.30
N ASN A 50 -10.43 -5.56 15.84
CA ASN A 50 -10.47 -4.34 15.03
C ASN A 50 -9.19 -4.18 14.22
N GLN A 51 -9.34 -3.99 12.90
CA GLN A 51 -8.21 -3.85 11.99
C GLN A 51 -8.44 -2.72 10.99
N ASN A 52 -7.36 -2.01 10.68
CA ASN A 52 -7.36 -1.05 9.59
C ASN A 52 -7.69 -1.76 8.27
N ARG A 53 -8.50 -1.11 7.45
CA ARG A 53 -8.87 -1.61 6.12
C ARG A 53 -8.16 -0.82 5.05
N TYR A 54 -7.50 -1.54 4.15
CA TYR A 54 -6.75 -0.97 3.04
C TYR A 54 -7.41 -1.33 1.71
N GLN A 55 -7.19 -0.50 0.71
CA GLN A 55 -7.62 -0.72 -0.67
C GLN A 55 -6.44 -0.68 -1.62
N LEU A 56 -6.34 -1.66 -2.51
CA LEU A 56 -5.44 -1.63 -3.66
C LEU A 56 -5.93 -0.58 -4.67
N ILE A 57 -5.12 0.45 -4.88
CA ILE A 57 -5.37 1.56 -5.81
C ILE A 57 -4.69 1.30 -7.15
N ARG A 58 -3.45 0.79 -7.12
CA ARG A 58 -2.66 0.49 -8.32
C ARG A 58 -2.40 -1.01 -8.39
N ASP A 59 -2.98 -1.64 -9.39
CA ASP A 59 -2.71 -3.02 -9.76
C ASP A 59 -1.87 -3.01 -11.03
N SER A 60 -0.54 -3.08 -10.88
CA SER A 60 0.40 -3.04 -12.00
C SER A 60 0.68 -4.42 -12.60
N GLY A 61 0.17 -5.49 -12.00
CA GLY A 61 0.32 -6.86 -12.50
C GLY A 61 0.86 -7.83 -11.46
N ARG A 62 1.49 -8.91 -11.94
CA ARG A 62 1.83 -10.09 -11.11
C ARG A 62 2.94 -9.86 -10.09
N PHE A 63 3.88 -8.95 -10.38
CA PHE A 63 5.05 -8.77 -9.53
C PHE A 63 4.79 -7.71 -8.48
N ALA A 64 5.06 -8.04 -7.22
CA ALA A 64 4.96 -7.08 -6.13
C ALA A 64 6.04 -5.98 -6.26
N PRO A 65 5.73 -4.71 -5.92
CA PRO A 65 6.71 -3.64 -5.91
C PRO A 65 7.87 -3.93 -4.95
N MET A 66 9.09 -3.67 -5.39
CA MET A 66 10.28 -3.83 -4.57
C MET A 66 10.56 -2.56 -3.77
N VAL A 67 10.53 -2.65 -2.45
CA VAL A 67 10.86 -1.49 -1.58
C VAL A 67 12.33 -1.13 -1.73
N ARG A 68 12.58 0.14 -2.01
CA ARG A 68 13.89 0.79 -2.15
C ARG A 68 13.91 1.98 -1.21
N ALA A 69 13.78 1.70 0.09
CA ALA A 69 13.55 2.73 1.11
C ALA A 69 14.70 3.73 1.24
N THR A 70 15.94 3.30 1.02
CA THR A 70 17.12 4.20 1.01
C THR A 70 17.11 5.15 -0.19
N GLN A 71 16.49 4.76 -1.30
CA GLN A 71 16.21 5.62 -2.46
C GLN A 71 14.86 6.35 -2.36
N GLY A 72 14.11 6.15 -1.27
CA GLY A 72 12.84 6.83 -1.02
C GLY A 72 11.70 6.40 -1.93
N GLY A 73 11.60 5.13 -2.32
CA GLY A 73 10.49 4.67 -3.17
C GLY A 73 10.35 3.15 -3.32
N CYS A 74 9.51 2.76 -4.29
CA CYS A 74 9.31 1.38 -4.73
C CYS A 74 9.66 1.25 -6.22
N TRP A 75 10.37 0.19 -6.59
CA TRP A 75 10.56 -0.18 -8.00
C TRP A 75 9.46 -1.14 -8.45
N ASP A 76 8.71 -0.75 -9.49
CA ASP A 76 7.71 -1.58 -10.15
C ASP A 76 8.34 -2.38 -11.28
N GLN A 77 8.36 -3.71 -11.14
CA GLN A 77 8.88 -4.59 -12.17
C GLN A 77 7.92 -4.80 -13.35
N ASN A 78 6.61 -4.64 -13.14
CA ASN A 78 5.64 -4.80 -14.22
C ASN A 78 5.67 -3.58 -15.15
N GLU A 79 5.75 -2.38 -14.57
CA GLU A 79 5.75 -1.11 -15.33
C GLU A 79 7.16 -0.58 -15.65
N GLN A 80 8.22 -1.21 -15.10
CA GLN A 80 9.61 -0.76 -15.24
C GLN A 80 9.79 0.71 -14.79
N ARG A 81 9.17 1.06 -13.65
CA ARG A 81 9.10 2.44 -13.15
C ARG A 81 9.41 2.54 -11.67
N PHE A 82 10.09 3.61 -11.28
CA PHE A 82 10.30 3.96 -9.88
C PHE A 82 9.19 4.88 -9.36
N TYR A 83 8.53 4.46 -8.29
CA TYR A 83 7.51 5.23 -7.57
C TYR A 83 8.11 5.80 -6.29
N GLN A 84 8.41 7.09 -6.32
CA GLN A 84 8.92 7.81 -5.16
C GLN A 84 7.83 7.95 -4.08
N PHE A 85 8.23 7.88 -2.82
CA PHE A 85 7.35 8.09 -1.68
C PHE A 85 6.89 9.53 -1.58
N ASP A 86 5.63 9.72 -1.20
CA ASP A 86 5.08 11.02 -0.77
C ASP A 86 5.32 12.14 -1.80
N VAL A 87 5.32 11.80 -3.10
CA VAL A 87 5.37 12.81 -4.17
C VAL A 87 4.14 13.69 -3.98
N LYS A 88 4.35 14.93 -3.53
CA LYS A 88 3.30 15.95 -3.53
C LYS A 88 2.79 16.01 -4.97
N GLU A 89 1.52 15.66 -5.18
CA GLU A 89 0.86 16.02 -6.43
C GLU A 89 1.13 17.51 -6.65
N ALA A 90 1.82 17.85 -7.74
CA ALA A 90 1.84 19.24 -8.16
C ALA A 90 0.37 19.66 -8.26
N PRO A 91 -0.05 20.78 -7.63
CA PRO A 91 -1.43 21.23 -7.74
C PRO A 91 -1.74 21.30 -9.22
N HIS A 92 -2.74 20.53 -9.66
CA HIS A 92 -3.21 20.58 -11.03
C HIS A 92 -3.48 22.05 -11.35
N GLY A 93 -2.61 22.64 -12.16
CA GLY A 93 -2.79 23.99 -12.63
C GLY A 93 -4.15 24.05 -13.31
N HIS A 94 -5.05 24.85 -12.76
CA HIS A 94 -6.20 25.32 -13.51
C HIS A 94 -5.66 25.90 -14.82
N VAL A 95 -5.91 25.21 -15.91
CA VAL A 95 -5.83 25.81 -17.23
C VAL A 95 -7.03 26.76 -17.28
N ALA A 96 -6.74 28.05 -17.24
CA ALA A 96 -7.69 29.14 -17.46
C ALA A 96 -8.24 29.10 -18.90
#